data_AF-A0A6A6V245-F1
#
_entry.id   AF-A0A6A6V245-F1
#
_cell.length_a   1.000
_cell.length_b   1.000
_cell.length_c   1.000
_cell.angle_alpha   90.00
_cell.angle_beta   90.00
_cell.angle_gamma   90.00
#
_symmetry.space_group_name_H-M   'P 1'
#
loop_
_entity.id
_entity.type
_entity.pdbx_description
1 polymer ?
#
loop_
_entity_poly.entity_id
_entity_poly.type
_entity_poly.pdbx_seq_one_letter_code
_entity_poly.pdbx_strand_id
1 'polypeptide(L)'
;MSGLEVAGVLLGTFPLILSGLEHWRAVARVGGFYRRLGKEYRKCRSDVEYFELQYKANLKELLLPLVANIDEVNRLVDRPGGQDWRSEDLERRMKERLHDSYTLYMGIIEEMNATAEELKNELCFGQGKTLPSIKPSKTASVKSRVDYEAFRVKFSLGEPVRNELLQRLKDYNDRLETLLKTSDRIATLHETAASPSKSSSALEAAYRKLCRHSELLFKAIQSSWECSCWPYHFASLKLEHQTIPKTCFDIVF
;
A
#
# COMPACT_ATOMS: atom_id res chain seq x y z
N MET A 1 4.95 -18.99 -2.54
CA MET A 1 4.68 -17.69 -1.91
C MET A 1 3.23 -17.68 -1.54
N SER A 2 2.87 -17.23 -0.34
CA SER A 2 1.45 -16.98 -0.05
C SER A 2 0.98 -15.81 -0.91
N GLY A 3 -0.30 -15.77 -1.29
CA GLY A 3 -0.85 -14.64 -2.08
C GLY A 3 -0.66 -13.29 -1.38
N LEU A 4 -0.58 -13.29 -0.05
CA LEU A 4 -0.32 -12.10 0.76
C LEU A 4 1.12 -11.58 0.62
N GLU A 5 2.12 -12.46 0.57
CA GLU A 5 3.51 -12.05 0.33
C GLU A 5 3.66 -11.34 -1.01
N VAL A 6 2.92 -11.78 -2.04
CA VAL A 6 2.97 -11.22 -3.39
C VAL A 6 2.54 -9.75 -3.39
N ALA A 7 1.59 -9.38 -2.53
CA ALA A 7 1.17 -7.98 -2.38
C ALA A 7 2.33 -7.08 -1.94
N GLY A 8 3.12 -7.57 -0.98
CA GLY A 8 4.35 -6.91 -0.55
C GLY A 8 5.43 -6.89 -1.64
N VAL A 9 5.61 -7.98 -2.39
CA VAL A 9 6.62 -8.05 -3.47
C VAL A 9 6.32 -7.04 -4.58
N LEU A 10 5.05 -6.93 -5.00
CA LEU A 10 4.62 -6.02 -6.06
C LEU A 10 4.96 -4.55 -5.73
N LEU A 11 4.83 -4.14 -4.46
CA LEU A 11 5.28 -2.81 -4.02
C LEU A 11 6.77 -2.56 -4.29
N GLY A 12 7.60 -3.60 -4.23
CA GLY A 12 9.04 -3.52 -4.50
C GLY A 12 9.35 -3.52 -6.01
N THR A 13 8.48 -4.08 -6.84
CA THR A 13 8.67 -4.16 -8.29
C THR A 13 8.58 -2.78 -8.96
N PHE A 14 7.65 -1.92 -8.55
CA PHE A 14 7.47 -0.57 -9.11
C PHE A 14 8.73 0.31 -9.00
N PRO A 15 9.37 0.47 -7.81
CA PRO A 15 10.63 1.21 -7.70
C PRO A 15 11.75 0.67 -8.59
N LEU A 16 11.81 -0.64 -8.82
CA LEU A 16 12.81 -1.23 -9.72
C LEU A 16 12.57 -0.84 -11.18
N ILE A 17 11.31 -0.82 -11.61
CA ILE A 17 10.92 -0.32 -12.94
C ILE A 17 11.34 1.15 -13.10
N LEU A 18 11.00 1.99 -12.13
CA LEU A 18 11.35 3.42 -12.13
C LEU A 18 12.86 3.65 -12.13
N SER A 19 13.60 2.89 -11.33
CA SER A 19 15.07 2.93 -11.30
C SER A 19 15.69 2.53 -12.64
N GLY A 20 15.15 1.48 -13.28
CA GLY A 20 15.50 1.07 -14.63
C GLY A 20 15.32 2.22 -15.63
N LEU A 21 14.14 2.85 -15.63
CA LEU A 21 13.85 4.03 -16.45
C LEU A 21 14.80 5.21 -16.18
N GLU A 22 15.19 5.47 -14.93
CA GLU A 22 16.11 6.57 -14.59
C GLU A 22 17.53 6.35 -15.07
N HIS A 23 18.05 5.12 -14.98
CA HIS A 23 19.35 4.78 -15.52
C HIS A 23 19.45 5.14 -17.02
N TRP A 24 18.39 4.85 -17.78
CA TRP A 24 18.35 5.14 -19.22
C TRP A 24 18.24 6.62 -19.55
N ARG A 25 17.54 7.40 -18.71
CA ARG A 25 17.52 8.86 -18.83
C ARG A 25 18.93 9.45 -18.71
N ALA A 26 19.75 8.91 -17.82
CA ALA A 26 21.15 9.33 -17.68
C ALA A 26 21.96 9.02 -18.95
N VAL A 27 21.81 7.81 -19.53
CA VAL A 27 22.45 7.42 -20.80
C VAL A 27 22.04 8.34 -21.95
N ALA A 28 20.74 8.64 -22.08
CA ALA A 28 20.21 9.54 -23.12
C ALA A 28 20.71 10.99 -23.00
N ARG A 29 20.94 11.45 -21.76
CA ARG A 29 21.50 12.79 -21.48
C ARG A 29 22.97 12.86 -21.91
N VAL A 30 23.76 11.85 -21.57
CA VAL A 30 25.19 11.77 -21.96
C VAL A 30 25.36 11.71 -23.48
N GLY A 31 24.45 11.03 -24.18
CA GLY A 31 24.47 10.96 -25.66
C GLY A 31 24.00 12.24 -26.37
N GLY A 32 23.40 13.22 -25.69
CA GLY A 32 22.87 14.44 -26.32
C GLY A 32 21.53 14.24 -27.07
N PHE A 33 20.82 13.13 -26.82
CA PHE A 33 19.62 12.75 -27.56
C PHE A 33 18.32 12.83 -26.73
N TYR A 34 18.38 13.47 -25.56
CA TYR A 34 17.30 13.62 -24.60
C TYR A 34 15.96 14.08 -25.21
N ARG A 35 16.00 14.98 -26.20
CA ARG A 35 14.78 15.50 -26.85
C ARG A 35 13.97 14.41 -27.60
N ARG A 36 14.62 13.36 -28.12
CA ARG A 36 13.97 12.30 -28.90
C ARG A 36 13.27 11.24 -28.06
N LEU A 37 13.76 10.96 -26.85
CA LEU A 37 13.08 10.06 -25.90
C LEU A 37 11.86 10.69 -25.22
N GLY A 38 11.74 12.03 -25.27
CA GLY A 38 11.07 12.78 -24.23
C GLY A 38 9.61 12.39 -23.99
N LYS A 39 8.81 12.17 -25.04
CA LYS A 39 7.34 11.97 -24.88
C LYS A 39 7.00 10.57 -24.38
N GLU A 40 7.43 9.53 -25.09
CA GLU A 40 7.13 8.13 -24.75
C GLU A 40 7.73 7.75 -23.39
N TYR A 41 8.97 8.19 -23.10
CA TYR A 41 9.59 7.98 -21.80
C TYR A 41 8.79 8.63 -20.66
N ARG A 42 8.41 9.91 -20.82
CA ARG A 42 7.64 10.62 -19.79
C ARG A 42 6.28 9.99 -19.57
N LYS A 43 5.61 9.56 -20.64
CA LYS A 43 4.34 8.84 -20.56
C LYS A 43 4.51 7.55 -19.75
N CYS A 44 5.43 6.68 -20.18
CA CYS A 44 5.69 5.40 -19.50
C CYS A 44 6.05 5.59 -18.02
N ARG A 45 6.94 6.54 -17.70
CA ARG A 45 7.27 6.86 -16.30
C ARG A 45 6.04 7.33 -15.51
N SER A 46 5.28 8.27 -16.06
CA SER A 46 4.08 8.82 -15.41
C SER A 46 3.03 7.74 -15.18
N ASP A 47 2.84 6.82 -16.13
CA ASP A 47 1.90 5.71 -16.01
C ASP A 47 2.33 4.74 -14.90
N VAL A 48 3.61 4.39 -14.82
CA VAL A 48 4.16 3.54 -13.74
C VAL A 48 4.00 4.22 -12.37
N GLU A 49 4.35 5.50 -12.25
CA GLU A 49 4.17 6.27 -11.00
C GLU A 49 2.69 6.32 -10.58
N TYR A 50 1.79 6.48 -11.55
CA TYR A 50 0.34 6.49 -11.32
C TYR A 50 -0.17 5.11 -10.84
N PHE A 51 0.22 4.02 -11.50
CA PHE A 51 -0.22 2.68 -11.12
C PHE A 51 0.36 2.21 -9.78
N GLU A 52 1.58 2.62 -9.44
CA GLU A 52 2.16 2.41 -8.11
C GLU A 52 1.31 3.13 -7.04
N LEU A 53 0.94 4.38 -7.30
CA LEU A 53 0.13 5.18 -6.37
C LEU A 53 -1.27 4.58 -6.19
N GLN A 54 -1.93 4.17 -7.28
CA GLN A 54 -3.22 3.49 -7.23
C GLN A 54 -3.13 2.18 -6.45
N TYR A 55 -2.08 1.39 -6.69
CA TYR A 55 -1.89 0.14 -5.98
C TYR A 55 -1.70 0.35 -4.47
N LYS A 56 -0.89 1.34 -4.07
CA LYS A 56 -0.74 1.73 -2.67
C LYS A 56 -2.05 2.21 -2.05
N ALA A 57 -2.89 2.93 -2.81
CA ALA A 57 -4.20 3.36 -2.35
C ALA A 57 -5.14 2.16 -2.13
N ASN A 58 -5.21 1.24 -3.09
CA ASN A 58 -5.99 -0.01 -2.99
C ASN A 58 -5.56 -0.85 -1.76
N LEU A 59 -4.25 -0.98 -1.51
CA LEU A 59 -3.74 -1.65 -0.32
C LEU A 59 -4.12 -0.93 0.97
N LYS A 60 -4.01 0.40 1.02
CA LYS A 60 -4.42 1.17 2.20
C LYS A 60 -5.91 1.01 2.48
N GLU A 61 -6.75 1.06 1.44
CA GLU A 61 -8.20 0.86 1.57
C GLU A 61 -8.52 -0.55 2.09
N LEU A 62 -7.79 -1.57 1.65
CA LEU A 62 -7.90 -2.94 2.14
C LEU A 62 -7.41 -3.11 3.60
N LEU A 63 -6.32 -2.46 3.97
CA LEU A 63 -5.65 -2.71 5.25
C LEU A 63 -6.17 -1.84 6.40
N LEU A 64 -6.54 -0.58 6.14
CA LEU A 64 -6.92 0.39 7.19
C LEU A 64 -8.02 -0.12 8.15
N PRO A 65 -9.11 -0.75 7.68
CA PRO A 65 -10.14 -1.30 8.57
C PRO A 65 -9.70 -2.55 9.33
N LEU A 66 -8.63 -3.21 8.90
CA LEU A 66 -8.18 -4.49 9.47
C LEU A 66 -7.18 -4.30 10.62
N VAL A 67 -6.38 -3.23 10.59
CA VAL A 67 -5.36 -2.96 11.61
C VAL A 67 -5.77 -1.82 12.54
N ALA A 68 -5.33 -1.90 13.80
CA ALA A 68 -5.72 -0.96 14.84
C ALA A 68 -5.02 0.41 14.73
N ASN A 69 -3.89 0.48 14.00
CA ASN A 69 -3.09 1.69 13.87
C ASN A 69 -2.68 1.92 12.41
N ILE A 70 -2.84 3.16 11.94
CA ILE A 70 -2.35 3.63 10.63
C ILE A 70 -0.83 3.45 10.46
N ASP A 71 -0.06 3.49 11.54
CA ASP A 71 1.39 3.25 11.50
C ASP A 71 1.71 1.81 11.07
N GLU A 72 0.83 0.85 11.35
CA GLU A 72 0.99 -0.55 10.92
C GLU A 72 0.77 -0.69 9.42
N VAL A 73 -0.24 0.00 8.87
CA VAL A 73 -0.45 0.07 7.41
C VAL A 73 0.75 0.71 6.73
N ASN A 74 1.25 1.83 7.26
CA ASN A 74 2.39 2.51 6.69
C ASN A 74 3.64 1.61 6.73
N ARG A 75 3.89 0.89 7.83
CA ARG A 75 5.00 -0.09 7.90
C ARG A 75 4.90 -1.18 6.83
N LEU A 76 3.71 -1.74 6.60
CA LEU A 76 3.49 -2.76 5.56
C LEU A 76 3.76 -2.20 4.16
N VAL A 77 3.28 -0.99 3.87
CA VAL A 77 3.45 -0.33 2.56
C VAL A 77 4.89 0.14 2.33
N ASP A 78 5.56 0.62 3.38
CA ASP A 78 6.94 1.13 3.32
C ASP A 78 8.00 0.02 3.37
N ARG A 79 7.62 -1.21 3.77
CA ARG A 79 8.49 -2.40 3.79
C ARG A 79 7.95 -3.50 2.84
N PRO A 80 8.13 -3.34 1.52
CA PRO A 80 7.76 -4.34 0.53
C PRO A 80 8.33 -5.73 0.87
N GLY A 81 7.47 -6.75 0.90
CA GLY A 81 7.88 -8.15 1.10
C GLY A 81 8.48 -8.47 2.47
N GLY A 82 8.30 -7.59 3.47
CA GLY A 82 8.73 -7.82 4.85
C GLY A 82 7.97 -8.99 5.54
N GLN A 83 8.47 -9.41 6.71
CA GLN A 83 7.85 -10.50 7.48
C GLN A 83 6.40 -10.22 7.89
N ASP A 84 6.01 -8.95 8.01
CA ASP A 84 4.64 -8.55 8.35
C ASP A 84 3.62 -9.02 7.29
N TRP A 85 4.04 -9.19 6.04
CA TRP A 85 3.22 -9.78 4.95
C TRP A 85 3.05 -11.30 5.07
N ARG A 86 3.69 -11.95 6.05
CA ARG A 86 3.55 -13.39 6.36
C ARG A 86 2.65 -13.63 7.57
N SER A 87 2.02 -12.59 8.11
CA SER A 87 1.14 -12.72 9.28
C SER A 87 -0.11 -13.52 8.95
N GLU A 88 -0.26 -14.68 9.58
CA GLU A 88 -1.48 -15.50 9.47
C GLU A 88 -2.71 -14.75 10.01
N ASP A 89 -2.54 -13.91 11.04
CA ASP A 89 -3.60 -13.07 11.60
C ASP A 89 -4.07 -11.99 10.63
N LEU A 90 -3.16 -11.41 9.85
CA LEU A 90 -3.54 -10.46 8.80
C LEU A 90 -4.28 -11.19 7.67
N GLU A 91 -3.77 -12.34 7.24
CA GLU A 91 -4.41 -13.15 6.21
C GLU A 91 -5.83 -13.57 6.60
N ARG A 92 -6.03 -14.01 7.85
CA ARG A 92 -7.35 -14.36 8.39
C ARG A 92 -8.31 -13.17 8.34
N ARG A 93 -7.89 -11.98 8.83
CA ARG A 93 -8.72 -10.76 8.79
C ARG A 93 -9.08 -10.33 7.37
N MET A 94 -8.17 -10.51 6.41
CA MET A 94 -8.44 -10.23 5.00
C MET A 94 -9.46 -11.21 4.41
N LYS A 95 -9.36 -12.51 4.72
CA LYS A 95 -10.37 -13.51 4.34
C LYS A 95 -11.74 -13.17 4.91
N GLU A 96 -11.80 -12.74 6.17
CA GLU A 96 -13.04 -12.31 6.83
C GLU A 96 -13.68 -11.11 6.12
N ARG A 97 -12.89 -10.09 5.74
CA ARG A 97 -13.42 -8.90 5.06
C ARG A 97 -13.81 -9.15 3.60
N LEU A 98 -12.98 -9.85 2.84
CA LEU A 98 -13.18 -10.06 1.40
C LEU A 98 -14.15 -11.20 1.11
N HIS A 99 -14.39 -12.09 2.09
CA HIS A 99 -15.25 -13.26 1.96
C HIS A 99 -14.96 -14.05 0.66
N ASP A 100 -15.98 -14.30 -0.16
CA ASP A 100 -15.88 -15.01 -1.44
C ASP A 100 -14.95 -14.33 -2.45
N SER A 101 -14.69 -13.02 -2.30
CA SER A 101 -13.80 -12.28 -3.21
C SER A 101 -12.32 -12.47 -2.90
N TYR A 102 -11.96 -13.07 -1.76
CA TYR A 102 -10.56 -13.19 -1.32
C TYR A 102 -9.67 -13.86 -2.37
N THR A 103 -10.09 -15.03 -2.86
CA THR A 103 -9.29 -15.82 -3.83
C THR A 103 -9.09 -15.06 -5.13
N LEU A 104 -10.14 -14.42 -5.64
CA LEU A 104 -10.07 -13.61 -6.86
C LEU A 104 -9.18 -12.38 -6.66
N TYR A 105 -9.28 -11.72 -5.50
CA TYR A 105 -8.48 -10.54 -5.16
C TYR A 105 -6.99 -10.87 -5.13
N MET A 106 -6.61 -11.95 -4.45
CA MET A 106 -5.21 -12.41 -4.42
C MET A 106 -4.71 -12.85 -5.79
N GLY A 107 -5.54 -13.54 -6.58
CA GLY A 107 -5.20 -13.90 -7.95
C GLY A 107 -4.95 -12.68 -8.85
N ILE A 108 -5.71 -11.59 -8.67
CA ILE A 108 -5.46 -10.33 -9.39
C ILE A 108 -4.11 -9.72 -8.99
N ILE A 109 -3.75 -9.75 -7.70
CA ILE A 109 -2.44 -9.26 -7.23
C ILE A 109 -1.29 -10.09 -7.83
N GLU A 110 -1.46 -11.42 -7.91
CA GLU A 110 -0.48 -12.32 -8.51
C GLU A 110 -0.25 -12.03 -10.00
N GLU A 111 -1.34 -11.91 -10.76
CA GLU A 111 -1.30 -11.55 -12.19
C GLU A 111 -0.73 -10.14 -12.42
N MET A 112 -1.06 -9.19 -11.54
CA MET A 112 -0.52 -7.83 -11.59
C MET A 112 0.98 -7.82 -11.30
N ASN A 113 1.45 -8.64 -10.37
CA ASN A 113 2.88 -8.80 -10.10
C ASN A 113 3.62 -9.43 -11.29
N ALA A 114 3.06 -10.47 -11.90
CA ALA A 114 3.62 -11.07 -13.10
C ALA A 114 3.74 -10.04 -14.24
N THR A 115 2.69 -9.24 -14.44
CA THR A 115 2.67 -8.16 -15.46
C THR A 115 3.68 -7.06 -15.15
N ALA A 116 3.85 -6.67 -13.88
CA ALA A 116 4.85 -5.70 -13.47
C ALA A 116 6.28 -6.24 -13.66
N GLU A 117 6.50 -7.53 -13.41
CA GLU A 117 7.78 -8.20 -13.69
C GLU A 117 8.07 -8.28 -15.20
N GLU A 118 7.07 -8.57 -16.03
CA GLU A 118 7.19 -8.50 -17.50
C GLU A 118 7.56 -7.09 -17.97
N LEU A 119 6.87 -6.06 -17.45
CA LEU A 119 7.18 -4.66 -17.75
C LEU A 119 8.59 -4.29 -17.30
N LYS A 120 9.00 -4.75 -16.12
CA LYS A 120 10.38 -4.59 -15.63
C LYS A 120 11.36 -5.22 -16.60
N ASN A 121 11.14 -6.45 -17.04
CA ASN A 121 12.05 -7.14 -17.96
C ASN A 121 12.11 -6.48 -19.34
N GLU A 122 10.98 -5.99 -19.85
CA GLU A 122 10.90 -5.22 -21.10
C GLU A 122 11.66 -3.88 -21.01
N LEU A 123 11.76 -3.29 -19.83
CA LEU A 123 12.47 -2.02 -19.59
C LEU A 123 13.93 -2.19 -19.11
N CYS A 124 14.22 -3.29 -18.42
CA CYS A 124 15.52 -3.65 -17.85
C CYS A 124 16.23 -4.64 -18.77
N PHE A 125 16.57 -4.21 -19.98
CA PHE A 125 17.31 -5.02 -20.94
C PHE A 125 18.62 -5.59 -20.34
N GLY A 126 18.62 -6.87 -19.96
CA GLY A 126 19.84 -7.65 -19.71
C GLY A 126 20.66 -7.30 -18.47
N GLN A 127 20.09 -6.76 -17.39
CA GLN A 127 20.81 -6.45 -16.14
C GLN A 127 21.12 -7.69 -15.27
N GLY A 128 21.44 -8.83 -15.89
CA GLY A 128 22.10 -9.95 -15.21
C GLY A 128 23.58 -9.67 -14.86
N LYS A 129 24.12 -8.52 -15.27
CA LYS A 129 25.49 -8.08 -14.96
C LYS A 129 25.47 -6.60 -14.64
N THR A 130 25.69 -6.28 -13.36
CA THR A 130 26.14 -4.99 -12.80
C THR A 130 25.97 -3.76 -13.68
N LEU A 131 25.13 -2.82 -13.23
CA LEU A 131 25.07 -1.43 -13.68
C LEU A 131 26.50 -0.93 -14.01
N PRO A 132 26.79 -0.55 -15.27
CA PRO A 132 28.11 -0.04 -15.60
C PRO A 132 28.29 1.30 -14.88
N SER A 133 29.22 1.33 -13.92
CA SER A 133 29.71 2.57 -13.31
C SER A 133 30.24 3.48 -14.43
N ILE A 134 29.53 4.57 -14.69
CA ILE A 134 29.87 5.55 -15.74
C ILE A 134 31.13 6.30 -15.28
N LYS A 135 32.31 5.75 -15.57
CA LYS A 135 33.57 6.49 -15.50
C LYS A 135 33.85 7.14 -16.87
N PRO A 136 34.12 8.45 -16.92
CA PRO A 136 34.32 9.14 -18.18
C PRO A 136 35.68 8.77 -18.78
N SER A 137 35.66 8.06 -19.91
CA SER A 137 36.81 7.89 -20.80
C SER A 137 36.42 8.20 -22.24
N LYS A 138 37.37 8.57 -23.10
CA LYS A 138 37.09 8.95 -24.50
C LYS A 138 36.49 7.79 -25.33
N THR A 139 36.73 6.54 -24.95
CA THR A 139 36.08 5.34 -25.52
C THR A 139 34.67 5.09 -24.96
N ALA A 140 34.34 5.65 -23.78
CA ALA A 140 33.00 5.59 -23.22
C ALA A 140 31.96 6.36 -24.05
N SER A 141 32.37 7.41 -24.77
CA SER A 141 31.48 8.23 -25.62
C SER A 141 30.91 7.45 -26.81
N VAL A 142 31.75 6.70 -27.53
CA VAL A 142 31.32 5.90 -28.69
C VAL A 142 30.45 4.73 -28.25
N LYS A 143 30.86 4.03 -27.18
CA LYS A 143 30.08 2.95 -26.57
C LYS A 143 28.71 3.44 -26.08
N SER A 144 28.66 4.59 -25.38
CA SER A 144 27.41 5.19 -24.91
C SER A 144 26.45 5.58 -26.05
N ARG A 145 26.97 5.92 -27.24
CA ARG A 145 26.15 6.27 -28.40
C ARG A 145 25.55 5.02 -29.03
N VAL A 146 26.33 3.94 -29.15
CA VAL A 146 25.83 2.64 -29.65
C VAL A 146 24.79 2.07 -28.69
N ASP A 147 25.06 2.08 -27.39
CA ASP A 147 24.14 1.62 -26.35
C ASP A 147 22.83 2.44 -26.37
N TYR A 148 22.94 3.77 -26.55
CA TYR A 148 21.78 4.65 -26.68
C TYR A 148 20.95 4.37 -27.94
N GLU A 149 21.58 4.22 -29.10
CA GLU A 149 20.87 3.98 -30.36
C GLU A 149 20.18 2.61 -30.37
N ALA A 150 20.86 1.58 -29.85
CA ALA A 150 20.27 0.24 -29.65
C ALA A 150 19.07 0.29 -28.70
N PHE A 151 19.18 1.04 -27.59
CA PHE A 151 18.06 1.27 -26.69
C PHE A 151 16.91 2.00 -27.38
N ARG A 152 17.18 3.11 -28.08
CA ARG A 152 16.11 3.90 -28.72
C ARG A 152 15.32 3.04 -29.70
N VAL A 153 16.01 2.25 -30.50
CA VAL A 153 15.36 1.33 -31.44
C VAL A 153 14.52 0.28 -30.68
N LYS A 154 15.08 -0.38 -29.67
CA LYS A 154 14.34 -1.38 -28.87
C LYS A 154 13.15 -0.77 -28.13
N PHE A 155 13.33 0.37 -27.48
CA PHE A 155 12.28 1.07 -26.76
C PHE A 155 11.18 1.52 -27.72
N SER A 156 11.50 2.06 -28.89
CA SER A 156 10.45 2.39 -29.87
C SER A 156 9.75 1.14 -30.42
N LEU A 157 10.47 0.04 -30.67
CA LEU A 157 9.88 -1.21 -31.16
C LEU A 157 9.02 -1.92 -30.11
N GLY A 158 9.39 -1.84 -28.84
CA GLY A 158 8.64 -2.42 -27.72
C GLY A 158 7.47 -1.57 -27.23
N GLU A 159 7.18 -0.43 -27.86
CA GLU A 159 6.08 0.44 -27.46
C GLU A 159 4.72 -0.27 -27.40
N PRO A 160 4.31 -1.10 -28.39
CA PRO A 160 3.03 -1.80 -28.32
C PRO A 160 2.94 -2.71 -27.11
N VAL A 161 4.00 -3.50 -26.86
CA VAL A 161 4.08 -4.44 -25.73
C VAL A 161 4.02 -3.69 -24.41
N ARG A 162 4.78 -2.60 -24.25
CA ARG A 162 4.73 -1.78 -23.03
C ARG A 162 3.36 -1.16 -22.80
N ASN A 163 2.73 -0.62 -23.84
CA ASN A 163 1.40 -0.02 -23.72
C ASN A 163 0.36 -1.07 -23.31
N GLU A 164 0.46 -2.30 -23.82
CA GLU A 164 -0.39 -3.42 -23.41
C GLU A 164 -0.17 -3.78 -21.93
N LEU A 165 1.08 -3.92 -21.49
CA LEU A 165 1.42 -4.20 -20.09
C LEU A 165 0.93 -3.10 -19.15
N LEU A 166 1.12 -1.84 -19.53
CA LEU A 166 0.60 -0.68 -18.77
C LEU A 166 -0.93 -0.69 -18.70
N GLN A 167 -1.61 -1.03 -19.80
CA GLN A 167 -3.06 -1.16 -19.80
C GLN A 167 -3.54 -2.29 -18.88
N ARG A 168 -2.87 -3.44 -18.89
CA ARG A 168 -3.18 -4.54 -17.96
C ARG A 168 -3.00 -4.12 -16.51
N LEU A 169 -1.92 -3.40 -16.17
CA LEU A 169 -1.71 -2.87 -14.81
C LEU A 169 -2.85 -1.94 -14.37
N LYS A 170 -3.32 -1.07 -15.27
CA LYS A 170 -4.50 -0.23 -15.03
C LYS A 170 -5.72 -1.09 -14.73
N ASP A 171 -6.01 -2.06 -15.60
CA ASP A 171 -7.21 -2.89 -15.50
C ASP A 171 -7.19 -3.72 -14.21
N TYR A 172 -6.03 -4.21 -13.75
CA TYR A 172 -5.91 -4.89 -12.47
C TYR A 172 -6.18 -3.94 -11.29
N ASN A 173 -5.62 -2.73 -11.29
CA ASN A 173 -5.90 -1.73 -10.24
C ASN A 173 -7.40 -1.39 -10.16
N ASP A 174 -8.04 -1.16 -11.31
CA ASP A 174 -9.48 -0.84 -11.39
C ASP A 174 -10.34 -2.02 -10.88
N ARG A 175 -9.92 -3.26 -11.16
CA ARG A 175 -10.58 -4.48 -10.67
C ARG A 175 -10.42 -4.64 -9.16
N LEU A 176 -9.24 -4.39 -8.59
CA LEU A 176 -9.01 -4.44 -7.14
C LEU A 176 -9.90 -3.43 -6.43
N GLU A 177 -9.94 -2.20 -6.90
CA GLU A 177 -10.80 -1.14 -6.35
C GLU A 177 -12.29 -1.53 -6.42
N THR A 178 -12.73 -2.06 -7.56
CA THR A 178 -14.12 -2.48 -7.75
C THR A 178 -14.52 -3.62 -6.80
N LEU A 179 -13.64 -4.59 -6.58
CA LEU A 179 -13.88 -5.69 -5.64
C LEU A 179 -13.99 -5.19 -4.21
N LEU A 180 -13.11 -4.28 -3.77
CA LEU A 180 -13.18 -3.66 -2.44
C LEU A 180 -14.49 -2.90 -2.24
N LYS A 181 -14.82 -2.00 -3.17
CA LYS A 181 -16.07 -1.21 -3.11
C LYS A 181 -17.30 -2.09 -3.07
N THR A 182 -17.29 -3.18 -3.83
CA THR A 182 -18.40 -4.14 -3.85
C THR A 182 -18.50 -4.88 -2.52
N SER A 183 -17.37 -5.34 -1.96
CA SER A 183 -17.31 -6.01 -0.66
C SER A 183 -17.82 -5.12 0.47
N ASP A 184 -17.35 -3.87 0.54
CA ASP A 184 -17.76 -2.91 1.58
C ASP A 184 -19.24 -2.50 1.42
N ARG A 185 -19.71 -2.36 0.17
CA ARG A 185 -21.15 -2.13 -0.09
C ARG A 185 -22.01 -3.31 0.35
N ILE A 186 -21.57 -4.55 0.15
CA ILE A 186 -22.30 -5.73 0.62
C ILE A 186 -22.32 -5.76 2.15
N ALA A 187 -21.18 -5.51 2.80
CA ALA A 187 -21.09 -5.46 4.26
C ALA A 187 -22.08 -4.44 4.87
N THR A 188 -22.10 -3.20 4.34
CA THR A 188 -23.05 -2.17 4.79
C THR A 188 -24.52 -2.54 4.53
N LEU A 189 -24.83 -3.20 3.40
CA LEU A 189 -26.18 -3.69 3.14
C LEU A 189 -26.58 -4.78 4.14
N HIS A 190 -25.68 -5.68 4.52
CA HIS A 190 -25.93 -6.67 5.56
C HIS A 190 -26.18 -6.03 6.92
N GLU A 191 -25.40 -5.02 7.32
CA GLU A 191 -25.63 -4.27 8.57
C GLU A 191 -26.99 -3.58 8.58
N THR A 192 -27.39 -2.96 7.47
CA THR A 192 -28.71 -2.30 7.36
C THR A 192 -29.87 -3.29 7.34
N ALA A 193 -29.70 -4.47 6.72
CA ALA A 193 -30.71 -5.53 6.69
C ALA A 193 -30.84 -6.26 8.04
N ALA A 194 -29.74 -6.37 8.80
CA ALA A 194 -29.71 -7.04 10.10
C ALA A 194 -30.18 -6.15 11.27
N SER A 195 -30.39 -4.84 11.07
CA SER A 195 -30.73 -3.92 12.15
C SER A 195 -32.21 -3.47 12.11
N PRO A 196 -33.09 -3.97 13.00
CA PRO A 196 -34.26 -3.23 13.40
C PRO A 196 -33.85 -2.14 14.42
N SER A 197 -33.93 -0.88 13.99
CA SER A 197 -34.00 0.34 14.81
C SER A 197 -32.70 1.03 15.27
N LYS A 198 -32.84 2.35 15.46
CA LYS A 198 -31.85 3.41 15.77
C LYS A 198 -31.09 3.27 17.12
N SER A 199 -31.10 2.10 17.76
CA SER A 199 -30.49 1.90 19.09
C SER A 199 -28.97 1.70 19.05
N SER A 200 -28.42 1.15 17.96
CA SER A 200 -26.97 0.86 17.83
C SER A 200 -26.10 2.13 17.76
N SER A 201 -26.50 3.16 17.01
CA SER A 201 -25.66 4.36 16.88
C SER A 201 -25.59 5.21 18.15
N ALA A 202 -26.64 5.18 18.98
CA ALA A 202 -26.64 5.82 20.29
C ALA A 202 -25.68 5.11 21.26
N LEU A 203 -25.62 3.78 21.20
CA LEU A 203 -24.69 2.98 22.00
C LEU A 203 -23.23 3.22 21.56
N GLU A 204 -22.97 3.24 20.25
CA GLU A 204 -21.64 3.60 19.73
C GLU A 204 -21.19 5.00 20.14
N ALA A 205 -22.09 5.99 20.02
CA ALA A 205 -21.79 7.36 20.42
C ALA A 205 -21.51 7.47 21.92
N ALA A 206 -22.26 6.74 22.75
CA ALA A 206 -22.02 6.65 24.18
C ALA A 206 -20.67 5.99 24.50
N TYR A 207 -20.31 4.92 23.80
CA TYR A 207 -19.03 4.21 23.97
C TYR A 207 -17.84 5.08 23.58
N ARG A 208 -17.88 5.79 22.44
CA ARG A 208 -16.81 6.72 22.04
C ARG A 208 -16.65 7.86 23.04
N LYS A 209 -17.77 8.39 23.54
CA LYS A 209 -17.74 9.44 24.57
C LYS A 209 -17.07 8.92 25.85
N LEU A 210 -17.41 7.72 26.31
CA LEU A 210 -16.80 7.09 27.46
C LEU A 210 -15.29 6.89 27.31
N CYS A 211 -14.84 6.36 26.17
CA CYS A 211 -13.42 6.16 25.89
C CYS A 211 -12.65 7.49 26.00
N ARG A 212 -13.18 8.56 25.40
CA ARG A 212 -12.59 9.89 25.47
C ARG A 212 -12.52 10.45 26.90
N HIS A 213 -13.56 10.25 27.71
CA HIS A 213 -13.54 10.69 29.11
C HIS A 213 -12.54 9.89 29.95
N SER A 214 -12.41 8.58 29.69
CA SER A 214 -11.47 7.70 30.38
C SER A 214 -10.02 8.09 30.06
N GLU A 215 -9.71 8.43 28.80
CA GLU A 215 -8.40 8.96 28.42
C GLU A 215 -8.08 10.31 29.07
N LEU A 216 -9.05 11.22 29.14
CA LEU A 216 -8.87 12.52 29.80
C LEU A 216 -8.64 12.34 31.30
N LEU A 217 -9.39 11.44 31.95
CA LEU A 217 -9.20 11.10 33.36
C LEU A 217 -7.81 10.50 33.59
N PHE A 218 -7.39 9.54 32.77
CA PHE A 218 -6.07 8.95 32.84
C PHE A 218 -4.96 10.01 32.71
N LYS A 219 -5.06 10.90 31.71
CA LYS A 219 -4.09 11.98 31.51
C LYS A 219 -4.06 12.97 32.67
N ALA A 220 -5.22 13.34 33.22
CA ALA A 220 -5.31 14.24 34.36
C ALA A 220 -4.71 13.62 35.63
N ILE A 221 -4.98 12.34 35.87
CA ILE A 221 -4.39 11.58 36.98
C ILE A 221 -2.87 11.49 36.79
N GLN A 222 -2.41 11.14 35.59
CA GLN A 222 -0.99 11.06 35.27
C GLN A 222 -0.26 12.40 35.44
N SER A 223 -0.89 13.51 35.01
CA SER A 223 -0.29 14.85 35.14
C SER A 223 -0.27 15.38 36.57
N SER A 224 -1.16 14.87 37.43
CA SER A 224 -1.26 15.27 38.84
C SER A 224 -0.42 14.37 39.76
N TRP A 225 0.26 13.36 39.19
CA TRP A 225 1.02 12.38 39.97
C TRP A 225 2.45 12.88 40.21
N GLU A 226 2.70 13.46 41.38
CA GLU A 226 4.03 13.99 41.76
C GLU A 226 4.84 13.04 42.67
N CYS A 227 4.31 11.86 43.03
CA CYS A 227 4.99 10.91 43.90
C CYS A 227 5.85 9.88 43.14
N SER A 228 6.94 9.44 43.76
CA SER A 228 7.81 8.34 43.28
C SER A 228 7.24 6.93 43.54
N CYS A 229 6.05 6.83 44.13
CA CYS A 229 5.35 5.59 44.48
C CYS A 229 4.56 4.94 43.33
N TRP A 230 4.75 5.38 42.08
CA TRP A 230 4.00 4.93 40.89
C TRP A 230 3.76 3.40 40.75
N PRO A 231 4.70 2.50 41.10
CA PRO A 231 4.46 1.05 40.96
C PRO A 231 3.40 0.46 41.90
N TYR A 232 3.02 1.19 42.96
CA TYR A 232 2.12 0.72 44.01
C TYR A 232 0.72 1.34 43.95
N HIS A 233 0.49 2.19 42.95
CA HIS A 233 -0.80 2.83 42.76
C HIS A 233 -1.53 2.19 41.59
N PHE A 234 -2.69 1.63 41.90
CA PHE A 234 -3.60 1.07 40.91
C PHE A 234 -4.95 1.74 41.09
N ALA A 235 -5.57 2.12 39.98
CA ALA A 235 -6.95 2.55 39.95
C ALA A 235 -7.71 1.60 39.04
N SER A 236 -8.78 0.99 39.55
CA SER A 236 -9.66 0.14 38.76
C SER A 236 -10.88 0.95 38.35
N LEU A 237 -11.10 1.11 37.04
CA LEU A 237 -12.30 1.76 36.52
C LEU A 237 -13.35 0.70 36.23
N LYS A 238 -14.49 0.79 36.91
CA LYS A 238 -15.65 -0.06 36.65
C LYS A 238 -16.60 0.66 35.71
N LEU A 239 -17.00 -0.02 34.64
CA LEU A 239 -18.06 0.45 33.76
C LEU A 239 -19.39 -0.19 34.16
N GLU A 240 -20.37 0.62 34.56
CA GLU A 240 -21.73 0.15 34.82
C GLU A 240 -22.70 0.60 33.74
N HIS A 241 -23.51 -0.34 33.25
CA HIS A 241 -24.60 -0.05 32.32
C HIS A 241 -25.75 0.64 33.08
N GLN A 242 -25.77 1.96 33.07
CA GLN A 242 -26.86 2.73 33.66
C GLN A 242 -28.01 2.93 32.66
N THR A 243 -29.23 2.69 33.13
CA THR A 243 -30.48 3.03 32.43
C THR A 243 -30.77 4.53 32.41
N ILE A 244 -29.85 5.38 32.87
CA ILE A 244 -29.99 6.84 33.04
C ILE A 244 -28.81 7.55 32.34
N PRO A 245 -29.03 8.66 31.61
CA PRO A 245 -28.05 9.26 30.68
C PRO A 245 -26.90 10.06 31.34
N LYS A 246 -26.54 9.82 32.60
CA LYS A 246 -25.41 10.49 33.26
C LYS A 246 -24.22 9.54 33.34
N THR A 247 -23.06 10.02 32.90
CA THR A 247 -21.78 9.31 33.07
C THR A 247 -21.29 9.54 34.49
N CYS A 248 -21.15 8.45 35.25
CA CYS A 248 -20.60 8.46 36.60
C CYS A 248 -19.35 7.58 36.61
N PHE A 249 -18.26 8.09 37.20
CA PHE A 249 -17.02 7.35 37.37
C PHE A 249 -16.84 7.12 38.87
N ASP A 250 -16.98 5.87 39.30
CA ASP A 250 -16.66 5.47 40.66
C ASP A 250 -15.20 5.04 40.71
N ILE A 251 -14.41 5.76 41.52
CA ILE A 251 -13.03 5.40 41.81
C ILE A 251 -13.05 4.49 43.02
N VAL A 252 -12.71 3.22 42.83
CA VAL A 252 -12.57 2.23 43.90
C VAL A 252 -11.09 2.16 44.26
N PHE A 253 -10.78 2.35 45.54
CA PHE A 253 -9.44 2.23 46.13
C PHE A 253 -9.16 0.79 46.58
#